data_AF-A0A378N688-F1
#
_entry.id   AF-A0A378N688-F1
#
_cell.length_a   1.000
_cell.length_b   1.000
_cell.length_c   1.000
_cell.angle_alpha   90.00
_cell.angle_beta   90.00
_cell.angle_gamma   90.00
#
_symmetry.space_group_name_H-M   'P 1'
#
loop_
_entity.id
_entity.type
_entity.pdbx_description
1 polymer ?
#
loop_
_entity_poly.entity_id
_entity_poly.type
_entity_poly.pdbx_seq_one_letter_code
_entity_poly.pdbx_strand_id
1 'polypeptide(L)'
;MTADCLPVLFASQDGSEIAAAHAGWRGLCDGILEATVEKFNCPPHEISAWLGPAIGPNAFQVGSEVADQFCAFDPRAKEALIEDSTTSGKFLGNLYQIATQRLNKLGITAISGGEYCTYSQPELFFSYRRDKQTGRMATLIWRTE
;
A
#
# COMPACT_ATOMS: atom_id res chain seq x y z
N MET A 1 6.84 -2.71 -10.43
CA MET A 1 7.94 -3.43 -9.77
C MET A 1 8.20 -2.81 -8.42
N THR A 2 8.45 -3.61 -7.38
CA THR A 2 8.59 -3.16 -5.99
C THR A 2 9.71 -3.91 -5.26
N ALA A 3 10.21 -3.27 -4.21
CA ALA A 3 10.93 -3.87 -3.08
C ALA A 3 10.66 -2.93 -1.91
N ASP A 4 9.75 -3.31 -1.01
CA ASP A 4 9.14 -2.53 0.09
C ASP A 4 7.91 -1.68 -0.24
N CYS A 5 7.87 -0.96 -1.36
CA CYS A 5 6.68 -0.18 -1.69
C CYS A 5 5.47 -1.09 -1.94
N LEU A 6 4.26 -0.64 -1.60
CA LEU A 6 3.04 -1.44 -1.67
C LEU A 6 2.56 -1.61 -3.11
N PRO A 7 2.55 -2.82 -3.69
CA PRO A 7 1.80 -3.08 -4.90
C PRO A 7 0.33 -3.35 -4.56
N VAL A 8 -0.59 -2.73 -5.31
CA VAL A 8 -2.03 -2.98 -5.18
C VAL A 8 -2.57 -3.44 -6.52
N LEU A 9 -3.29 -4.55 -6.53
CA LEU A 9 -4.05 -5.02 -7.68
C LEU A 9 -5.53 -4.71 -7.49
N PHE A 10 -6.21 -4.39 -8.59
CA PHE A 10 -7.63 -4.12 -8.63
C PHE A 10 -8.30 -4.96 -9.70
N ALA A 11 -9.52 -5.42 -9.43
CA ALA A 11 -10.37 -6.07 -10.40
C ALA A 11 -11.84 -5.72 -10.16
N SER A 12 -12.58 -5.45 -11.23
CA SER A 12 -14.04 -5.38 -11.18
C SER A 12 -14.62 -6.78 -10.91
N GLN A 13 -15.78 -6.85 -10.24
CA GLN A 13 -16.44 -8.12 -9.92
C GLN A 13 -16.82 -8.94 -11.16
N ASP A 14 -17.15 -8.28 -12.27
CA ASP A 14 -17.44 -8.92 -13.55
C ASP A 14 -16.17 -9.37 -14.32
N GLY A 15 -14.98 -9.04 -13.80
CA GLY A 15 -13.68 -9.37 -14.39
C GLY A 15 -13.37 -8.62 -15.69
N SER A 16 -14.14 -7.60 -16.05
CA SER A 16 -13.95 -6.84 -17.30
C SER A 16 -12.82 -5.80 -17.20
N GLU A 17 -12.56 -5.26 -16.01
CA GLU A 17 -11.58 -4.22 -15.74
C GLU A 17 -10.57 -4.67 -14.69
N ILE A 18 -9.28 -4.42 -14.94
CA ILE A 18 -8.19 -4.72 -14.02
C ILE A 18 -7.18 -3.58 -13.98
N ALA A 19 -6.52 -3.39 -12.85
CA ALA A 19 -5.44 -2.43 -12.72
C ALA A 19 -4.35 -2.89 -11.74
N ALA A 20 -3.16 -2.33 -11.89
CA ALA A 20 -2.06 -2.48 -10.95
C ALA A 20 -1.49 -1.10 -10.60
N ALA A 21 -1.38 -0.81 -9.31
CA ALA A 21 -0.82 0.43 -8.79
C ALA A 21 0.44 0.16 -7.96
N HIS A 22 1.42 1.06 -8.07
CA HIS A 22 2.59 1.11 -7.19
C HIS A 22 2.39 2.23 -6.17
N ALA A 23 1.98 1.85 -4.95
CA ALA A 23 1.73 2.75 -3.83
C ALA A 23 2.92 2.81 -2.86
N GLY A 24 4.05 3.39 -3.31
CA GLY A 24 5.05 3.89 -2.37
C GLY A 24 4.46 5.03 -1.52
N TRP A 25 5.06 5.34 -0.37
CA TRP A 25 4.45 6.30 0.58
C TRP A 25 4.07 7.64 -0.05
N ARG A 26 4.89 8.17 -0.97
CA ARG A 26 4.58 9.41 -1.72
C ARG A 26 3.33 9.25 -2.59
N GLY A 27 3.30 8.22 -3.45
CA GLY A 27 2.14 7.96 -4.29
C GLY A 27 0.87 7.67 -3.48
N LEU A 28 1.01 6.98 -2.34
CA LEU A 28 -0.10 6.73 -1.43
C LEU A 28 -0.61 8.01 -0.76
N CYS A 29 0.29 8.95 -0.38
CA CYS A 29 -0.10 10.29 0.06
C CYS A 29 -0.83 11.07 -1.04
N ASP A 30 -0.26 11.06 -2.25
CA ASP A 30 -0.69 11.85 -3.40
C ASP A 30 -1.96 11.30 -4.09
N GLY A 31 -2.54 10.21 -3.56
CA GLY A 31 -3.82 9.69 -4.01
C GLY A 31 -3.76 8.72 -5.19
N ILE A 32 -2.68 7.94 -5.33
CA ILE A 32 -2.55 6.98 -6.45
C ILE A 32 -3.64 5.92 -6.46
N LEU A 33 -4.19 5.53 -5.31
CA LEU A 33 -5.26 4.53 -5.24
C LEU A 33 -6.56 5.13 -5.75
N GLU A 34 -6.87 6.35 -5.34
CA GLU A 34 -8.00 7.16 -5.78
C GLU A 34 -7.93 7.35 -7.31
N ALA A 35 -6.79 7.82 -7.81
CA ALA A 35 -6.56 8.02 -9.24
C ALA A 35 -6.64 6.73 -10.07
N THR A 36 -6.33 5.57 -9.47
CA THR A 36 -6.48 4.26 -10.13
C THR A 36 -7.95 3.86 -10.20
N VAL A 37 -8.69 4.02 -9.11
CA VAL A 37 -10.11 3.68 -9.02
C VAL A 37 -10.96 4.57 -9.94
N GLU A 38 -10.61 5.84 -10.10
CA GLU A 38 -11.26 6.75 -11.05
C GLU A 38 -11.17 6.31 -12.53
N LYS A 39 -10.35 5.30 -12.86
CA LYS A 39 -10.25 4.74 -14.21
C LYS A 39 -11.19 3.56 -14.46
N PHE A 40 -11.84 3.04 -13.43
CA PHE A 40 -12.86 2.00 -13.58
C PHE A 40 -14.18 2.62 -14.02
N ASN A 41 -14.93 1.90 -14.85
CA ASN A 41 -16.27 2.28 -15.26
C ASN A 41 -17.34 1.78 -14.28
N CYS A 42 -17.07 0.66 -13.60
CA CYS A 42 -17.95 0.13 -12.56
C CYS A 42 -17.90 0.98 -11.27
N PRO A 43 -18.98 0.97 -10.46
CA PRO A 43 -18.98 1.68 -9.19
C PRO A 43 -17.97 1.07 -8.19
N PRO A 44 -17.37 1.86 -7.27
CA PRO A 44 -16.32 1.37 -6.38
C PRO A 44 -16.66 0.13 -5.53
N HIS A 45 -17.92 -0.05 -5.12
CA HIS A 45 -18.33 -1.22 -4.33
C HIS A 45 -18.31 -2.53 -5.14
N GLU A 46 -18.21 -2.45 -6.47
CA GLU A 46 -17.99 -3.57 -7.38
C GLU A 46 -16.51 -3.81 -7.70
N ILE A 47 -15.60 -3.08 -7.05
CA ILE A 47 -14.15 -3.28 -7.20
C ILE A 47 -13.63 -4.07 -6.00
N SER A 48 -12.76 -5.03 -6.30
CA SER A 48 -11.94 -5.73 -5.30
C SER A 48 -10.50 -5.25 -5.38
N ALA A 49 -9.82 -5.20 -4.24
CA ALA A 49 -8.42 -4.84 -4.14
C ALA A 49 -7.61 -5.91 -3.41
N TRP A 50 -6.41 -6.19 -3.91
CA TRP A 50 -5.44 -7.07 -3.27
C TRP A 50 -4.17 -6.31 -2.94
N LEU A 51 -3.79 -6.32 -1.67
CA LEU A 51 -2.59 -5.67 -1.14
C LEU A 51 -1.43 -6.69 -1.15
N GLY A 52 -0.46 -6.50 -2.04
CA GLY A 52 0.66 -7.42 -2.17
C GLY A 52 1.78 -7.19 -1.14
N PRO A 53 2.88 -7.98 -1.23
CA PRO A 53 4.00 -7.87 -0.30
C PRO A 53 4.66 -6.48 -0.33
N ALA A 54 4.76 -5.86 0.85
CA ALA A 54 5.31 -4.53 1.10
C ALA A 54 6.09 -4.54 2.43
N ILE A 55 6.73 -3.43 2.78
CA ILE A 55 7.35 -3.29 4.09
C ILE A 55 6.27 -3.18 5.18
N GLY A 56 6.34 -4.07 6.17
CA GLY A 56 5.35 -4.17 7.24
C GLY A 56 5.47 -3.06 8.29
N PRO A 57 4.45 -2.93 9.17
CA PRO A 57 4.35 -1.86 10.15
C PRO A 57 5.50 -1.84 11.15
N ASN A 58 6.07 -3.00 11.47
CA ASN A 58 7.18 -3.11 12.43
C ASN A 58 8.56 -2.75 11.82
N ALA A 59 8.62 -2.43 10.52
CA ALA A 59 9.88 -2.14 9.82
C ALA A 59 9.85 -0.81 9.04
N PHE A 60 8.65 -0.29 8.71
CA PHE A 60 8.51 0.95 7.97
C PHE A 60 8.63 2.18 8.88
N GLN A 61 9.86 2.45 9.32
CA GLN A 61 10.16 3.65 10.10
C GLN A 61 10.31 4.88 9.20
N VAL A 62 9.60 5.96 9.51
CA VAL A 62 9.62 7.25 8.79
C VAL A 62 9.79 8.42 9.78
N GLY A 63 10.15 9.60 9.27
CA GLY A 63 10.15 10.82 10.10
C GLY A 63 8.75 11.43 10.24
N SER A 64 8.64 12.40 11.16
CA SER A 64 7.39 13.14 11.39
C SER A 64 6.87 13.81 10.13
N GLU A 65 7.75 14.25 9.22
CA GLU A 65 7.36 14.89 7.97
C GLU A 65 6.50 13.99 7.07
N VAL A 66 6.73 12.67 7.10
CA VAL A 66 5.94 11.71 6.33
C VAL A 66 4.62 11.42 7.04
N ALA A 67 4.66 11.28 8.37
CA ALA A 67 3.47 11.08 9.19
C ALA A 67 2.48 12.26 9.02
N ASP A 68 3.00 13.50 9.08
CA ASP A 68 2.24 14.73 8.91
C ASP A 68 1.60 14.81 7.52
N GLN A 69 2.31 14.43 6.46
CA GLN A 69 1.76 14.42 5.10
C GLN A 69 0.58 13.45 4.95
N PHE A 70 0.66 12.26 5.55
CA PHE A 70 -0.46 11.33 5.54
C PHE A 70 -1.67 11.91 6.29
N CYS A 71 -1.45 12.51 7.46
CA CYS A 71 -2.50 13.07 8.30
C CYS A 71 -3.12 14.35 7.72
N ALA A 72 -2.36 15.13 6.97
CA ALA A 72 -2.84 16.34 6.29
C ALA A 72 -3.89 16.01 5.22
N PHE A 73 -3.75 14.87 4.54
CA PHE A 73 -4.73 14.42 3.56
C PHE A 73 -5.92 13.69 4.23
N ASP A 74 -5.64 12.76 5.14
CA ASP A 74 -6.67 12.07 5.91
C ASP A 74 -6.25 11.95 7.39
N PRO A 75 -6.94 12.65 8.31
CA PRO A 75 -6.63 12.59 9.74
C PRO A 75 -6.69 11.17 10.32
N ARG A 76 -7.45 10.25 9.70
CA ARG A 76 -7.54 8.85 10.15
C ARG A 76 -6.23 8.08 9.95
N ALA A 77 -5.34 8.58 9.09
CA ALA A 77 -4.01 7.97 8.90
C ALA A 77 -3.18 7.93 10.19
N LYS A 78 -3.50 8.78 11.18
CA LYS A 78 -2.88 8.73 12.51
C LYS A 78 -3.02 7.37 13.19
N GLU A 79 -4.12 6.64 12.94
CA GLU A 79 -4.32 5.28 13.49
C GLU A 79 -3.31 4.27 12.95
N ALA A 80 -2.66 4.57 11.82
CA ALA A 80 -1.68 3.71 11.15
C ALA A 80 -0.23 4.16 11.39
N LEU A 81 -0.01 5.16 12.25
CA LEU A 81 1.28 5.77 12.53
C LEU A 81 1.53 5.73 14.03
N ILE A 82 2.45 4.87 14.46
CA ILE A 82 2.79 4.69 15.88
C ILE A 82 4.16 5.34 16.11
N GLU A 83 4.29 6.18 17.14
CA GLU A 83 5.61 6.70 17.53
C GLU A 83 6.57 5.56 17.85
N ASP A 84 7.78 5.65 17.30
CA ASP A 84 8.81 4.65 17.56
C ASP A 84 9.41 4.89 18.94
N SER A 85 9.15 3.97 19.87
CA SER A 85 9.63 4.03 21.24
C SER A 85 11.17 3.99 21.35
N THR A 86 11.86 3.55 20.31
CA THR A 86 13.33 3.45 20.28
C THR A 86 14.00 4.70 19.71
N THR A 87 13.27 5.49 18.91
CA THR A 87 13.85 6.61 18.15
C THR A 87 12.91 7.82 18.18
N SER A 88 13.25 8.82 19.00
CA SER A 88 12.47 10.05 19.11
C SER A 88 12.29 10.76 17.76
N GLY A 89 11.07 11.22 17.49
CA GLY A 89 10.72 11.91 16.24
C GLY A 89 10.57 10.98 15.03
N LYS A 90 10.57 9.65 15.24
CA LYS A 90 10.27 8.66 14.21
C LYS A 90 8.96 7.95 14.49
N PHE A 91 8.35 7.47 13.42
CA PHE A 91 7.09 6.75 13.44
C PHE A 91 7.22 5.44 12.65
N LEU A 92 6.60 4.39 13.16
CA LEU A 92 6.35 3.14 12.46
C LEU A 92 5.01 3.26 11.73
N GLY A 93 5.06 3.22 10.39
CA GLY A 93 3.89 3.38 9.54
C GLY A 93 3.34 2.07 9.00
N ASN A 94 2.02 1.93 8.98
CA ASN A 94 1.33 0.78 8.41
C ASN A 94 0.75 1.11 7.03
N LEU A 95 1.52 0.86 5.97
CA LEU A 95 1.07 1.12 4.58
C LEU A 95 -0.21 0.35 4.22
N TYR A 96 -0.39 -0.86 4.75
CA TYR A 96 -1.59 -1.66 4.53
C TYR A 96 -2.83 -1.00 5.14
N GLN A 97 -2.72 -0.55 6.39
CA GLN A 97 -3.84 0.13 7.05
C GLN A 97 -4.18 1.47 6.39
N ILE A 98 -3.18 2.25 5.97
CA ILE A 98 -3.40 3.50 5.23
C ILE A 98 -4.12 3.20 3.91
N ALA A 99 -3.64 2.23 3.12
CA ALA A 99 -4.29 1.84 1.88
C ALA A 99 -5.74 1.37 2.10
N THR A 100 -5.98 0.54 3.11
CA THR A 100 -7.32 0.08 3.48
C THR A 100 -8.24 1.24 3.89
N GLN A 101 -7.76 2.22 4.67
CA GLN A 101 -8.54 3.40 5.03
C GLN A 101 -8.94 4.22 3.79
N ARG A 102 -8.00 4.38 2.84
CA ARG A 102 -8.21 5.10 1.57
C ARG A 102 -9.24 4.41 0.69
N LEU A 103 -9.08 3.10 0.48
CA LEU A 103 -9.99 2.30 -0.32
C LEU A 103 -11.41 2.23 0.29
N ASN A 104 -11.51 2.07 1.60
CA ASN A 104 -12.80 2.09 2.30
C ASN A 104 -13.54 3.43 2.12
N LYS A 105 -12.81 4.56 2.08
CA LYS A 105 -13.39 5.89 1.85
C LYS A 105 -13.99 6.04 0.45
N LEU A 106 -13.48 5.29 -0.53
CA LEU A 106 -14.03 5.21 -1.88
C LEU A 106 -15.24 4.26 -1.98
N GLY A 107 -15.52 3.48 -0.93
CA GLY A 107 -16.58 2.46 -0.93
C GLY A 107 -16.10 1.05 -1.32
N ILE A 108 -14.80 0.84 -1.48
CA ILE A 108 -14.20 -0.48 -1.74
C ILE A 108 -14.03 -1.19 -0.41
N THR A 109 -14.77 -2.27 -0.18
CA THR A 109 -14.71 -3.07 1.05
C THR A 109 -14.14 -4.47 0.84
N ALA A 110 -14.14 -4.96 -0.41
CA ALA A 110 -13.54 -6.23 -0.80
C ALA A 110 -12.01 -6.10 -0.91
N ILE A 111 -11.34 -6.06 0.24
CA ILE A 111 -9.89 -5.89 0.35
C ILE A 111 -9.27 -7.17 0.94
N SER A 112 -8.23 -7.69 0.29
CA SER A 112 -7.51 -8.90 0.72
C SER A 112 -5.99 -8.71 0.68
N GLY A 113 -5.24 -9.68 1.21
CA GLY A 113 -3.79 -9.61 1.33
C GLY A 113 -3.33 -8.71 2.48
N GLY A 114 -2.12 -8.17 2.37
CA GLY A 114 -1.55 -7.29 3.40
C GLY A 114 -0.91 -8.01 4.59
N GLU A 115 -0.53 -9.28 4.41
CA GLU A 115 -0.06 -10.15 5.50
C GLU A 115 1.48 -10.30 5.53
N TYR A 116 2.17 -9.88 4.46
CA TYR A 116 3.60 -10.09 4.30
C TYR A 116 4.42 -8.86 4.71
N CYS A 117 5.68 -9.09 5.10
CA CYS A 117 6.66 -8.03 5.33
C CYS A 117 7.93 -8.33 4.52
N THR A 118 8.17 -7.54 3.46
CA THR A 118 9.35 -7.70 2.59
C THR A 118 10.67 -7.56 3.35
N TYR A 119 10.69 -6.71 4.38
CA TYR A 119 11.86 -6.49 5.23
C TYR A 119 12.16 -7.71 6.13
N SER A 120 11.13 -8.25 6.78
CA SER A 120 11.26 -9.31 7.79
C SER A 120 11.38 -10.73 7.22
N GLN A 121 11.08 -10.92 5.93
CA GLN A 121 11.06 -12.23 5.25
C GLN A 121 12.09 -12.28 4.11
N PRO A 122 13.40 -12.24 4.42
CA PRO A 122 14.48 -12.19 3.43
C PRO A 122 14.55 -13.41 2.51
N GLU A 123 14.03 -14.56 2.95
CA GLU A 123 13.97 -15.80 2.19
C GLU A 123 12.95 -15.76 1.05
N LEU A 124 11.98 -14.83 1.10
CA LEU A 124 10.91 -14.69 0.11
C LEU A 124 11.04 -13.42 -0.74
N PHE A 125 11.57 -12.33 -0.18
CA PHE A 125 11.45 -11.01 -0.80
C PHE A 125 12.74 -10.19 -0.78
N PHE A 126 12.96 -9.43 -1.85
CA PHE A 126 13.90 -8.31 -1.84
C PHE A 126 13.34 -7.15 -0.99
N SER A 127 14.21 -6.49 -0.24
CA SER A 127 13.88 -5.28 0.53
C SER A 127 14.95 -4.22 0.34
N TYR A 128 14.57 -3.07 -0.21
CA TYR A 128 15.48 -1.94 -0.37
C TYR A 128 15.91 -1.36 0.98
N ARG A 129 15.01 -1.33 1.96
CA ARG A 129 15.26 -0.84 3.31
C ARG A 129 16.35 -1.67 3.98
N ARG A 130 16.29 -3.00 3.84
CA ARG A 130 17.25 -3.97 4.38
C ARG A 130 18.57 -3.96 3.63
N ASP A 131 18.52 -4.12 2.31
CA ASP A 131 19.69 -4.53 1.51
C ASP A 131 20.32 -3.37 0.70
N LYS A 132 19.61 -2.24 0.55
CA LYS A 132 19.96 -1.12 -0.34
C LYS A 132 20.07 -1.55 -1.81
N GLN A 133 21.21 -2.08 -2.24
CA GLN A 133 21.41 -2.57 -3.60
C GLN A 133 20.88 -4.00 -3.70
N THR A 134 19.68 -4.15 -4.25
CA THR A 134 18.95 -5.43 -4.29
C THR A 134 18.07 -5.55 -5.53
N GLY A 135 17.51 -6.72 -5.77
CA GLY A 135 16.57 -7.00 -6.85
C GLY A 135 15.21 -6.33 -6.67
N ARG A 136 14.27 -6.64 -7.56
CA ARG A 136 12.87 -6.18 -7.49
C ARG A 136 11.93 -7.34 -7.76
N MET A 137 10.80 -7.35 -7.07
CA MET A 137 9.67 -8.22 -7.40
C MET A 137 8.72 -7.48 -8.35
N ALA A 138 7.86 -8.25 -9.01
CA ALA A 138 6.74 -7.73 -9.78
C ALA A 138 5.44 -8.38 -9.30
N THR A 139 4.40 -7.57 -9.28
CA THR A 139 3.03 -7.99 -9.06
C THR A 139 2.30 -7.75 -10.37
N LEU A 140 1.69 -8.79 -10.93
CA LEU A 140 1.07 -8.75 -12.25
C LEU A 140 -0.38 -9.20 -12.14
N ILE A 141 -1.23 -8.59 -12.95
CA ILE A 141 -2.62 -8.98 -13.17
C ILE A 141 -2.89 -8.92 -14.67
N TRP A 142 -3.62 -9.89 -15.18
CA TRP A 142 -4.06 -9.95 -16.57
C TRP A 142 -5.38 -10.70 -16.65
N ARG A 143 -6.10 -10.50 -17.76
CA ARG A 143 -7.28 -11.29 -18.09
C ARG A 143 -6.85 -12.43 -19.00
N THR A 144 -7.31 -13.63 -18.72
CA THR A 144 -7.25 -14.74 -19.68
C THR A 144 -8.45 -14.62 -20.61
N GLU A 145 -8.24 -14.86 -21.91
CA GLU A 145 -9.32 -14.90 -22.90
C GLU A 145 -10.43 -15.89 -22.53
#